data_AF-A0A9X1HFU3-F1
#
_entry.id   AF-A0A9X1HFU3-F1
#
_cell.length_a   1.000
_cell.length_b   1.000
_cell.length_c   1.000
_cell.angle_alpha   90.00
_cell.angle_beta   90.00
_cell.angle_gamma   90.00
#
_symmetry.space_group_name_H-M   'P 1'
#
loop_
_entity.id
_entity.type
_entity.pdbx_description
1 polymer ?
#
loop_
_entity_poly.entity_id
_entity_poly.type
_entity_poly.pdbx_seq_one_letter_code
_entity_poly.pdbx_strand_id
1 'polypeptide(L)'
;MKKITLIIVMICLASMKGFAQIPVTDAAAGGQLTALNTSAVKAAGDRASALAKAVATLQQLTALKKQYDKTVEMVEDISDYVKQSNQVINMKNYLTDITSEYSRGITYIYSDKNISAKDRAVFQSVYTKMVGQSLDDFEYGTKIITDGNLKMNDAERLTILSEVEAKMSKNKNMIRYFNSSIKRAVAQKTKGKNQEQFIKENKNSFNKIRD
;
A
#
# COMPACT_ATOMS: atom_id res chain seq x y z
N MET A 1 30.09 -50.92 12.71
CA MET A 1 29.15 -50.51 11.64
C MET A 1 27.76 -50.22 12.22
N LYS A 2 27.56 -49.06 12.90
CA LYS A 2 26.24 -48.63 13.44
C LYS A 2 26.06 -47.10 13.46
N LYS A 3 27.01 -46.31 12.93
CA LYS A 3 26.96 -44.83 12.96
C LYS A 3 26.50 -44.20 11.64
N ILE A 4 26.45 -44.97 10.55
CA ILE A 4 26.07 -44.45 9.21
C ILE A 4 24.55 -44.51 9.01
N THR A 5 23.84 -45.43 9.68
CA THR A 5 22.38 -45.57 9.55
C THR A 5 21.58 -44.47 10.26
N LEU A 6 22.18 -43.77 11.24
CA LEU A 6 21.50 -42.69 11.97
C LEU A 6 21.44 -41.38 11.15
N ILE A 7 22.38 -41.17 10.23
CA ILE A 7 22.48 -39.92 9.44
C ILE A 7 21.45 -39.91 8.29
N ILE A 8 21.07 -41.07 7.77
CA ILE A 8 20.12 -41.19 6.65
C ILE A 8 18.67 -40.97 7.13
N VAL A 9 18.33 -41.31 8.37
CA VAL A 9 17.00 -41.07 8.94
C VAL A 9 16.78 -39.58 9.28
N MET A 10 17.85 -38.84 9.56
CA MET A 10 17.76 -37.40 9.84
C MET A 10 17.56 -36.56 8.57
N ILE A 11 17.92 -37.09 7.39
CA ILE A 11 17.73 -36.44 6.09
C ILE A 11 16.30 -36.67 5.55
N CYS A 12 15.63 -37.75 5.94
CA CYS A 12 14.26 -38.05 5.49
C CYS A 12 13.14 -37.33 6.25
N LEU A 13 13.42 -36.69 7.39
CA LEU A 13 12.44 -35.85 8.12
C LEU A 13 12.43 -34.39 7.64
N ALA A 14 13.33 -33.99 6.74
CA ALA A 14 13.40 -32.63 6.19
C ALA A 14 12.60 -32.43 4.88
N SER A 15 11.86 -33.44 4.42
CA SER A 15 11.17 -33.45 3.12
C SER A 15 9.65 -33.41 3.20
N MET A 16 9.08 -32.97 4.32
CA MET A 16 7.69 -32.51 4.33
C MET A 16 7.66 -31.02 4.00
N LYS A 17 7.68 -30.70 2.69
CA LYS A 17 7.11 -29.43 2.23
C LYS A 17 5.59 -29.54 2.35
N GLY A 18 5.09 -29.55 3.60
CA GLY A 18 3.73 -29.08 3.84
C GLY A 18 3.63 -27.69 3.24
N PHE A 19 2.48 -27.39 2.63
CA PHE A 19 2.14 -26.05 2.16
C PHE A 19 2.46 -25.07 3.30
N ALA A 20 3.63 -24.45 3.22
CA ALA A 20 4.03 -23.44 4.17
C ALA A 20 3.02 -22.32 3.96
N GLN A 21 2.11 -22.17 4.93
CA GLN A 21 1.43 -20.90 5.14
C GLN A 21 2.52 -19.84 5.08
N ILE A 22 2.44 -18.97 4.09
CA ILE A 22 3.20 -17.73 4.09
C ILE A 22 2.75 -17.03 5.36
N PRO A 23 3.61 -16.86 6.39
CA PRO A 23 3.23 -15.99 7.49
C PRO A 23 2.94 -14.64 6.85
N VAL A 24 1.69 -14.17 6.98
CA VAL A 24 1.29 -12.83 6.56
C VAL A 24 2.15 -11.89 7.38
N THR A 25 3.26 -11.47 6.81
CA THR A 25 4.33 -10.80 7.55
C THR A 25 3.89 -9.36 7.75
N ASP A 26 3.04 -9.13 8.75
CA ASP A 26 2.61 -7.80 9.20
C ASP A 26 3.81 -6.94 9.66
N ALA A 27 4.98 -7.56 9.88
CA ALA A 27 6.22 -6.88 10.19
C ALA A 27 6.82 -6.06 9.03
N ALA A 28 6.42 -6.30 7.78
CA ALA A 28 6.94 -5.53 6.64
C ALA A 28 6.43 -4.09 6.60
N ALA A 29 5.23 -3.82 7.15
CA ALA A 29 4.71 -2.46 7.30
C ALA A 29 5.38 -1.73 8.47
N GLY A 30 5.60 -2.43 9.59
CA GLY A 30 6.23 -1.88 10.79
C GLY A 30 7.71 -1.53 10.63
N GLY A 31 8.48 -2.35 9.92
CA GLY A 31 9.91 -2.11 9.66
C GLY A 31 10.20 -1.01 8.64
N GLN A 32 9.27 -0.76 7.72
CA GLN A 32 9.41 0.29 6.71
C GLN A 32 9.00 1.67 7.25
N LEU A 33 8.14 1.70 8.27
CA LEU A 33 7.75 2.92 9.00
C LEU A 33 8.88 3.43 9.92
N THR A 34 9.65 2.54 10.55
CA THR A 34 10.78 2.90 11.43
C THR A 34 11.99 3.46 10.69
N ALA A 35 12.23 3.09 9.42
CA ALA A 35 13.33 3.64 8.63
C ALA A 35 13.11 5.12 8.20
N LEU A 36 11.86 5.56 8.11
CA LEU A 36 11.50 6.95 7.79
C LEU A 36 11.38 7.83 9.03
N ASN A 37 11.36 7.24 10.22
CA ASN A 37 11.04 7.96 11.44
C ASN A 37 12.32 8.44 12.16
N THR A 38 12.37 9.74 12.45
CA THR A 38 13.29 10.45 13.35
C THR A 38 14.60 11.01 12.76
N SER A 39 15.43 10.26 12.03
CA SER A 39 16.74 10.76 11.58
C SER A 39 16.68 11.55 10.27
N ALA A 40 15.84 11.14 9.31
CA ALA A 40 15.65 11.86 8.05
C ALA A 40 14.85 13.16 8.21
N VAL A 41 13.93 13.24 9.18
CA VAL A 41 13.09 14.43 9.43
C VAL A 41 13.88 15.54 10.14
N LYS A 42 14.77 15.19 11.08
CA LYS A 42 15.58 16.17 11.83
C LYS A 42 16.69 16.81 10.99
N ALA A 43 17.13 16.19 9.91
CA ALA A 43 18.26 16.68 9.09
C ALA A 43 17.85 17.61 7.92
N ALA A 44 16.55 17.85 7.69
CA ALA A 44 16.07 18.13 6.32
C ALA A 44 15.43 19.51 6.03
N GLY A 45 15.30 20.44 6.98
CA GLY A 45 14.79 21.81 6.70
C GLY A 45 13.41 21.81 6.00
N ASP A 46 13.23 22.51 4.86
CA ASP A 46 11.97 22.50 4.09
C ASP A 46 11.50 21.10 3.65
N ARG A 47 12.43 20.16 3.48
CA ARG A 47 12.13 18.74 3.19
C ARG A 47 11.51 18.04 4.41
N ALA A 48 11.73 18.54 5.63
CA ALA A 48 11.17 17.99 6.86
C ALA A 48 9.64 18.12 6.90
N SER A 49 9.08 19.23 6.39
CA SER A 49 7.62 19.46 6.40
C SER A 49 6.87 18.53 5.44
N ALA A 50 7.42 18.29 4.25
CA ALA A 50 6.83 17.41 3.25
C ALA A 50 7.06 15.92 3.58
N LEU A 51 8.21 15.58 4.16
CA LEU A 51 8.47 14.26 4.72
C LEU A 51 7.58 13.98 5.95
N ALA A 52 7.31 14.98 6.80
CA ALA A 52 6.38 14.86 7.92
C ALA A 52 4.95 14.55 7.44
N LYS A 53 4.48 15.20 6.36
CA LYS A 53 3.19 14.84 5.74
C LYS A 53 3.18 13.40 5.23
N ALA A 54 4.30 12.93 4.67
CA ALA A 54 4.40 11.55 4.20
C ALA A 54 4.39 10.54 5.35
N VAL A 55 5.11 10.83 6.44
CA VAL A 55 5.11 10.04 7.66
C VAL A 55 3.71 10.01 8.28
N ALA A 56 3.03 11.15 8.36
CA ALA A 56 1.64 11.23 8.85
C ALA A 56 0.69 10.38 7.99
N THR A 57 0.84 10.42 6.66
CA THR A 57 0.03 9.59 5.75
C THR A 57 0.29 8.09 5.95
N LEU A 58 1.55 7.68 6.16
CA LEU A 58 1.88 6.29 6.47
C LEU A 58 1.34 5.86 7.84
N GLN A 59 1.38 6.75 8.83
CA GLN A 59 0.77 6.52 10.14
C GLN A 59 -0.74 6.35 10.03
N GLN A 60 -1.42 7.18 9.23
CA GLN A 60 -2.85 7.05 8.95
C GLN A 60 -3.18 5.71 8.29
N LEU A 61 -2.45 5.31 7.25
CA LEU A 61 -2.62 4.00 6.60
C LEU A 61 -2.47 2.83 7.58
N THR A 62 -1.46 2.90 8.45
CA THR A 62 -1.19 1.86 9.46
C THR A 62 -2.28 1.84 10.54
N ALA A 63 -2.68 3.01 11.01
CA ALA A 63 -3.73 3.17 12.01
C ALA A 63 -5.07 2.67 11.48
N LEU A 64 -5.41 2.99 10.22
CA LEU A 64 -6.64 2.56 9.58
C LEU A 64 -6.71 1.04 9.44
N LYS A 65 -5.62 0.39 9.00
CA LYS A 65 -5.55 -1.08 8.94
C LYS A 65 -5.78 -1.72 10.32
N LYS A 66 -5.14 -1.17 11.36
CA LYS A 66 -5.30 -1.65 12.74
C LYS A 66 -6.71 -1.41 13.28
N GLN A 67 -7.30 -0.25 12.99
CA GLN A 67 -8.66 0.09 13.38
C GLN A 67 -9.66 -0.86 12.71
N TYR A 68 -9.46 -1.18 11.44
CA TYR A 68 -10.26 -2.17 10.73
C TYR A 68 -10.18 -3.54 11.41
N ASP A 69 -8.98 -4.06 11.66
CA ASP A 69 -8.80 -5.39 12.28
C ASP A 69 -9.53 -5.45 13.64
N LYS A 70 -9.37 -4.40 14.46
CA LYS A 70 -10.09 -4.27 15.74
C LYS A 70 -11.62 -4.22 15.56
N THR A 71 -12.11 -3.47 14.56
CA THR A 71 -13.55 -3.26 14.37
C THR A 71 -14.23 -4.54 13.89
N VAL A 72 -13.62 -5.29 12.97
CA VAL A 72 -14.18 -6.57 12.49
C VAL A 72 -14.17 -7.66 13.56
N GLU A 73 -13.21 -7.64 14.48
CA GLU A 73 -13.19 -8.52 15.64
C GLU A 73 -14.29 -8.19 16.66
N MET A 74 -14.52 -6.90 16.93
CA MET A 74 -15.48 -6.47 17.95
C MET A 74 -16.95 -6.51 17.51
N VAL A 75 -17.23 -6.51 16.21
CA VAL A 75 -18.62 -6.59 15.72
C VAL A 75 -18.99 -8.06 15.53
N GLU A 76 -19.74 -8.57 16.51
CA GLU A 76 -20.21 -9.96 16.57
C GLU A 76 -21.23 -10.28 15.47
N ASP A 77 -22.02 -9.30 15.04
CA ASP A 77 -23.12 -9.47 14.06
C ASP A 77 -22.69 -9.50 12.58
N ILE A 78 -21.39 -9.41 12.28
CA ILE A 78 -20.94 -9.54 10.89
C ILE A 78 -20.91 -11.03 10.53
N SER A 79 -21.58 -11.42 9.44
CA SER A 79 -21.56 -12.80 8.98
C SER A 79 -20.16 -13.26 8.55
N ASP A 80 -19.84 -14.51 8.85
CA ASP A 80 -18.57 -15.13 8.45
C ASP A 80 -18.36 -15.12 6.93
N TYR A 81 -19.46 -15.17 6.18
CA TYR A 81 -19.45 -15.10 4.71
C TYR A 81 -18.91 -13.76 4.21
N VAL A 82 -19.34 -12.64 4.82
CA VAL A 82 -18.82 -11.30 4.48
C VAL A 82 -17.37 -11.16 4.95
N LYS A 83 -17.05 -11.55 6.20
CA LYS A 83 -15.70 -11.46 6.77
C LYS A 83 -14.64 -12.18 5.93
N GLN A 84 -14.97 -13.39 5.46
CA GLN A 84 -14.05 -14.27 4.74
C GLN A 84 -14.12 -14.12 3.21
N SER A 85 -14.89 -13.14 2.73
CA SER A 85 -15.04 -12.90 1.30
C SER A 85 -13.74 -12.43 0.65
N ASN A 86 -13.55 -12.79 -0.61
CA ASN A 86 -12.37 -12.37 -1.38
C ASN A 86 -12.27 -10.85 -1.47
N GLN A 87 -13.40 -10.14 -1.54
CA GLN A 87 -13.47 -8.69 -1.60
C GLN A 87 -12.78 -8.07 -0.38
N VAL A 88 -13.14 -8.53 0.81
CA VAL A 88 -12.58 -8.05 2.08
C VAL A 88 -11.09 -8.36 2.20
N ILE A 89 -10.71 -9.60 1.87
CA ILE A 89 -9.30 -10.03 1.88
C ILE A 89 -8.47 -9.16 0.91
N ASN A 90 -8.97 -8.96 -0.30
CA ASN A 90 -8.30 -8.20 -1.34
C ASN A 90 -8.18 -6.72 -0.98
N MET A 91 -9.21 -6.12 -0.39
CA MET A 91 -9.12 -4.75 0.12
C MET A 91 -7.99 -4.59 1.14
N LYS A 92 -7.87 -5.50 2.12
CA LYS A 92 -6.78 -5.48 3.11
C LYS A 92 -5.40 -5.65 2.46
N ASN A 93 -5.30 -6.51 1.44
CA ASN A 93 -4.09 -6.70 0.67
C ASN A 93 -3.74 -5.45 -0.15
N TYR A 94 -4.73 -4.81 -0.78
CA TYR A 94 -4.51 -3.59 -1.55
C TYR A 94 -4.10 -2.42 -0.68
N LEU A 95 -4.70 -2.23 0.51
CA LEU A 95 -4.25 -1.22 1.46
C LEU A 95 -2.77 -1.41 1.85
N THR A 96 -2.36 -2.66 2.02
CA THR A 96 -0.97 -3.03 2.33
C THR A 96 -0.03 -2.74 1.17
N ASP A 97 -0.42 -3.15 -0.05
CA ASP A 97 0.32 -2.86 -1.29
C ASP A 97 0.45 -1.34 -1.53
N ILE A 98 -0.63 -0.59 -1.35
CA ILE A 98 -0.66 0.87 -1.50
C ILE A 98 0.30 1.52 -0.51
N THR A 99 0.28 1.08 0.76
CA THR A 99 1.20 1.57 1.79
C THR A 99 2.65 1.31 1.39
N SER A 100 2.96 0.11 0.90
CA SER A 100 4.32 -0.25 0.47
C SER A 100 4.78 0.55 -0.74
N GLU A 101 3.94 0.68 -1.76
CA GLU A 101 4.26 1.43 -2.98
C GLU A 101 4.39 2.93 -2.72
N TYR A 102 3.55 3.47 -1.85
CA TYR A 102 3.67 4.86 -1.40
C TYR A 102 4.99 5.09 -0.67
N SER A 103 5.33 4.25 0.30
CA SER A 103 6.58 4.35 1.06
C SER A 103 7.81 4.27 0.16
N ARG A 104 7.85 3.30 -0.77
CA ARG A 104 8.92 3.17 -1.78
C ARG A 104 9.02 4.41 -2.66
N GLY A 105 7.89 4.93 -3.14
CA GLY A 105 7.82 6.12 -3.98
C GLY A 105 8.35 7.36 -3.29
N ILE A 106 7.87 7.63 -2.08
CA ILE A 106 8.34 8.74 -1.23
C ILE A 106 9.84 8.62 -0.96
N THR A 107 10.31 7.46 -0.51
CA THR A 107 11.74 7.24 -0.23
C THR A 107 12.58 7.55 -1.47
N TYR A 108 12.17 7.05 -2.63
CA TYR A 108 12.86 7.30 -3.89
C TYR A 108 12.93 8.80 -4.21
N ILE A 109 11.80 9.51 -4.20
CA ILE A 109 11.78 10.94 -4.59
C ILE A 109 12.59 11.84 -3.65
N TYR A 110 12.75 11.46 -2.38
CA TYR A 110 13.57 12.20 -1.43
C TYR A 110 15.05 11.82 -1.48
N SER A 111 15.38 10.57 -1.83
CA SER A 111 16.76 10.10 -1.95
C SER A 111 17.46 10.53 -3.26
N ASP A 112 16.72 10.67 -4.36
CA ASP A 112 17.33 10.91 -5.68
C ASP A 112 17.69 12.40 -5.85
N LYS A 113 18.98 12.67 -6.09
CA LYS A 113 19.51 14.03 -6.26
C LYS A 113 19.08 14.69 -7.58
N ASN A 114 18.66 13.91 -8.58
CA ASN A 114 18.28 14.42 -9.89
C ASN A 114 16.85 14.99 -9.92
N ILE A 115 16.08 14.78 -8.85
CA ILE A 115 14.72 15.29 -8.68
C ILE A 115 14.76 16.64 -7.95
N SER A 116 14.29 17.68 -8.63
CA SER A 116 14.23 19.04 -8.10
C SER A 116 13.24 19.17 -6.94
N ALA A 117 13.38 20.18 -6.08
CA ALA A 117 12.43 20.44 -5.00
C ALA A 117 10.99 20.68 -5.54
N LYS A 118 10.88 21.37 -6.69
CA LYS A 118 9.60 21.61 -7.38
C LYS A 118 8.94 20.31 -7.82
N ASP A 119 9.71 19.40 -8.44
CA ASP A 119 9.18 18.11 -8.90
C ASP A 119 8.75 17.24 -7.71
N ARG A 120 9.52 17.24 -6.61
CA ARG A 120 9.13 16.52 -5.37
C ARG A 120 7.78 16.99 -4.84
N ALA A 121 7.55 18.30 -4.78
CA ALA A 121 6.28 18.86 -4.31
C ALA A 121 5.10 18.43 -5.20
N VAL A 122 5.31 18.41 -6.53
CA VAL A 122 4.31 17.91 -7.49
C VAL A 122 4.04 16.42 -7.25
N PHE A 123 5.08 15.59 -7.16
CA PHE A 123 4.92 14.16 -6.93
C PHE A 123 4.23 13.85 -5.60
N GLN A 124 4.61 14.54 -4.52
CA GLN A 124 3.98 14.45 -3.22
C GLN A 124 2.47 14.73 -3.31
N SER A 125 2.07 15.81 -4.00
CA SER A 125 0.65 16.16 -4.17
C SER A 125 -0.13 15.07 -4.92
N VAL A 126 0.47 14.48 -5.95
CA VAL A 126 -0.15 13.38 -6.71
C VAL A 126 -0.31 12.14 -5.83
N TYR A 127 0.70 11.77 -5.04
CA TYR A 127 0.56 10.67 -4.08
C TYR A 127 -0.51 10.93 -3.02
N THR A 128 -0.53 12.13 -2.42
CA THR A 128 -1.53 12.47 -1.38
C THR A 128 -2.96 12.28 -1.90
N LYS A 129 -3.23 12.64 -3.16
CA LYS A 129 -4.54 12.42 -3.78
C LYS A 129 -4.86 10.93 -3.93
N MET A 130 -3.97 10.14 -4.52
CA MET A 130 -4.21 8.70 -4.76
C MET A 130 -4.34 7.91 -3.46
N VAL A 131 -3.51 8.23 -2.46
CA VAL A 131 -3.55 7.57 -1.15
C VAL A 131 -4.79 8.01 -0.37
N GLY A 132 -5.16 9.30 -0.41
CA GLY A 132 -6.38 9.80 0.20
C GLY A 132 -7.63 9.08 -0.32
N GLN A 133 -7.76 8.96 -1.65
CA GLN A 133 -8.86 8.20 -2.27
C GLN A 133 -8.90 6.74 -1.79
N SER A 134 -7.73 6.11 -1.64
CA SER A 134 -7.64 4.73 -1.17
C SER A 134 -8.02 4.56 0.31
N LEU A 135 -7.74 5.57 1.14
CA LEU A 135 -8.18 5.61 2.54
C LEU A 135 -9.71 5.73 2.60
N ASP A 136 -10.27 6.68 1.85
CA ASP A 136 -11.71 6.92 1.79
C ASP A 136 -12.47 5.66 1.31
N ASP A 137 -11.97 4.99 0.26
CA ASP A 137 -12.55 3.75 -0.25
C ASP A 137 -12.51 2.63 0.81
N PHE A 138 -11.38 2.46 1.50
CA PHE A 138 -11.22 1.42 2.53
C PHE A 138 -12.09 1.70 3.77
N GLU A 139 -12.18 2.95 4.22
CA GLU A 139 -13.08 3.36 5.30
C GLU A 139 -14.54 3.12 4.93
N TYR A 140 -14.93 3.45 3.69
CA TYR A 140 -16.28 3.20 3.21
C TYR A 140 -16.59 1.70 3.22
N GLY A 141 -15.73 0.85 2.65
CA GLY A 141 -15.97 -0.59 2.68
C GLY A 141 -15.92 -1.17 4.11
N THR A 142 -15.10 -0.60 5.01
CA THR A 142 -15.14 -0.96 6.44
C THR A 142 -16.52 -0.70 7.04
N LYS A 143 -17.14 0.45 6.74
CA LYS A 143 -18.50 0.74 7.19
C LYS A 143 -19.52 -0.24 6.61
N ILE A 144 -19.41 -0.60 5.33
CA ILE A 144 -20.31 -1.59 4.70
C ILE A 144 -20.18 -2.97 5.37
N ILE A 145 -18.97 -3.34 5.80
CA ILE A 145 -18.74 -4.58 6.55
C ILE A 145 -19.38 -4.51 7.93
N THR A 146 -19.21 -3.40 8.65
CA THR A 146 -19.50 -3.33 10.09
C THR A 146 -20.89 -2.78 10.44
N ASP A 147 -21.55 -2.08 9.52
CA ASP A 147 -22.84 -1.45 9.80
C ASP A 147 -23.98 -2.47 9.72
N GLY A 148 -24.44 -2.97 10.86
CA GLY A 148 -25.61 -3.85 10.98
C GLY A 148 -26.96 -3.16 10.73
N ASN A 149 -27.01 -1.82 10.70
CA ASN A 149 -28.25 -1.05 10.54
C ASN A 149 -28.64 -0.82 9.08
N LEU A 150 -27.71 -1.06 8.14
CA LEU A 150 -28.06 -1.14 6.73
C LEU A 150 -28.97 -2.35 6.56
N LYS A 151 -30.22 -2.15 6.10
CA LYS A 151 -31.18 -3.21 5.75
C LYS A 151 -30.73 -4.06 4.54
N MET A 152 -29.42 -4.16 4.33
CA MET A 152 -28.78 -4.88 3.25
C MET A 152 -28.52 -6.32 3.67
N ASN A 153 -28.81 -7.25 2.77
CA ASN A 153 -28.37 -8.63 2.90
C ASN A 153 -26.88 -8.77 2.53
N ASP A 154 -26.31 -9.93 2.84
CA ASP A 154 -24.88 -10.20 2.58
C ASP A 154 -24.50 -10.11 1.10
N ALA A 155 -25.38 -10.51 0.18
CA ALA A 155 -25.10 -10.42 -1.26
C ALA A 155 -25.04 -8.97 -1.75
N GLU A 156 -25.93 -8.11 -1.25
CA GLU A 156 -25.90 -6.67 -1.51
C GLU A 156 -24.62 -6.04 -0.94
N ARG A 157 -24.21 -6.42 0.29
CA ARG A 157 -22.93 -6.00 0.88
C ARG A 157 -21.75 -6.39 -0.01
N LEU A 158 -21.68 -7.64 -0.44
CA LEU A 158 -20.58 -8.12 -1.28
C LEU A 158 -20.53 -7.44 -2.65
N THR A 159 -21.69 -7.07 -3.21
CA THR A 159 -21.76 -6.31 -4.45
C THR A 159 -21.09 -4.95 -4.28
N ILE A 160 -21.46 -4.20 -3.22
CA ILE A 160 -20.83 -2.90 -2.92
C ILE A 160 -19.33 -3.08 -2.61
N LEU A 161 -18.96 -4.11 -1.84
CA LEU A 161 -17.55 -4.38 -1.52
C LEU A 161 -16.73 -4.73 -2.75
N SER A 162 -17.33 -5.37 -3.77
CA SER A 162 -16.67 -5.62 -5.04
C SER A 162 -16.35 -4.33 -5.81
N GLU A 163 -17.25 -3.34 -5.76
CA GLU A 163 -16.98 -2.02 -6.35
C GLU A 163 -15.85 -1.28 -5.62
N VAL A 164 -15.85 -1.35 -4.28
CA VAL A 164 -14.78 -0.78 -3.45
C VAL A 164 -13.44 -1.46 -3.75
N GLU A 165 -13.44 -2.79 -3.79
CA GLU A 165 -12.26 -3.58 -4.16
C GLU A 165 -11.70 -3.14 -5.52
N ALA A 166 -12.57 -2.97 -6.54
CA ALA A 166 -12.16 -2.55 -7.87
C ALA A 166 -11.51 -1.15 -7.88
N LYS A 167 -12.07 -0.20 -7.13
CA LYS A 167 -11.51 1.16 -6.97
C LYS A 167 -10.13 1.12 -6.31
N MET A 168 -9.99 0.36 -5.22
CA MET A 168 -8.71 0.19 -4.54
C MET A 168 -7.66 -0.50 -5.43
N SER A 169 -8.06 -1.51 -6.20
CA SER A 169 -7.18 -2.19 -7.16
C SER A 169 -6.67 -1.23 -8.24
N LYS A 170 -7.56 -0.39 -8.78
CA LYS A 170 -7.22 0.67 -9.74
C LYS A 170 -6.22 1.65 -9.14
N ASN A 171 -6.49 2.17 -7.94
CA ASN A 171 -5.59 3.11 -7.26
C ASN A 171 -4.21 2.52 -6.97
N LYS A 172 -4.15 1.27 -6.48
CA LYS A 172 -2.89 0.53 -6.31
C LYS A 172 -2.08 0.49 -7.61
N ASN A 173 -2.73 0.14 -8.72
CA ASN A 173 -2.06 0.05 -10.02
C ASN A 173 -1.59 1.43 -10.51
N MET A 174 -2.36 2.49 -10.25
CA MET A 174 -1.96 3.86 -10.56
C MET A 174 -0.72 4.29 -9.77
N ILE A 175 -0.64 3.99 -8.47
CA ILE A 175 0.55 4.30 -7.66
C ILE A 175 1.78 3.54 -8.20
N ARG A 176 1.65 2.25 -8.52
CA ARG A 176 2.74 1.45 -9.14
C ARG A 176 3.19 2.04 -10.48
N TYR A 177 2.24 2.41 -11.32
CA TYR A 177 2.54 3.03 -12.61
C TYR A 177 3.25 4.38 -12.42
N PHE A 178 2.80 5.20 -11.48
CA PHE A 178 3.40 6.50 -11.18
C PHE A 178 4.83 6.35 -10.65
N ASN A 179 5.07 5.42 -9.73
CA ASN A 179 6.42 5.06 -9.26
C ASN A 179 7.36 4.73 -10.43
N SER A 180 6.90 3.88 -11.34
CA SER A 180 7.67 3.46 -12.51
C SER A 180 7.92 4.63 -13.48
N SER A 181 6.93 5.49 -13.64
CA SER A 181 6.97 6.68 -14.49
C SER A 181 8.01 7.69 -14.00
N ILE A 182 8.04 7.99 -12.70
CA ILE A 182 9.07 8.87 -12.12
C ILE A 182 10.47 8.32 -12.37
N LYS A 183 10.69 7.03 -12.09
CA LYS A 183 12.00 6.38 -12.33
C LYS A 183 12.46 6.49 -13.78
N ARG A 184 11.56 6.27 -14.74
CA ARG A 184 11.86 6.45 -16.17
C ARG A 184 12.22 7.89 -16.51
N ALA A 185 11.47 8.86 -16.00
CA ALA A 185 11.72 10.28 -16.23
C ALA A 185 13.11 10.70 -15.74
N VAL A 186 13.47 10.27 -14.53
CA VAL A 186 14.79 10.55 -13.96
C VAL A 186 15.89 9.89 -14.78
N ALA A 187 15.72 8.62 -15.18
CA ALA A 187 16.68 7.92 -16.02
C ALA A 187 16.85 8.56 -17.42
N GLN A 188 15.82 9.20 -17.96
CA GLN A 188 15.91 9.97 -19.20
C GLN A 188 16.66 11.28 -19.00
N LYS A 189 16.40 11.98 -17.89
CA LYS A 189 17.11 13.21 -17.51
C LYS A 189 18.61 12.96 -17.35
N THR A 190 19.00 11.89 -16.66
CA THR A 190 20.43 11.54 -16.48
C THR A 190 21.11 11.16 -17.78
N LYS A 191 20.35 10.74 -18.80
CA LYS A 191 20.81 10.50 -20.18
C LYS A 191 20.73 11.74 -21.09
N GLY A 192 20.40 12.91 -20.55
CA GLY A 192 20.32 14.17 -21.32
C GLY A 192 19.08 14.34 -22.20
N LYS A 193 17.97 13.64 -21.91
CA LYS A 193 16.70 13.77 -22.66
C LYS A 193 15.62 14.53 -21.85
N ASN A 194 14.83 15.36 -22.55
CA ASN A 194 13.93 16.41 -22.02
C ASN A 194 12.87 15.91 -21.01
N GLN A 195 13.12 16.19 -19.72
CA GLN A 195 12.23 15.89 -18.58
C GLN A 195 10.90 16.66 -18.60
N GLU A 196 10.90 17.89 -19.13
CA GLU A 196 9.72 18.77 -19.14
C GLU A 196 8.56 18.20 -19.97
N GLN A 197 8.89 17.55 -21.09
CA GLN A 197 7.89 16.92 -21.95
C GLN A 197 7.22 15.75 -21.25
N PHE A 198 7.98 14.92 -20.53
CA PHE A 198 7.44 13.80 -19.74
C PHE A 198 6.51 14.27 -18.61
N ILE A 199 6.91 15.30 -17.85
CA ILE A 199 6.09 15.83 -16.75
C ILE A 199 4.77 16.39 -17.28
N LYS A 200 4.80 17.08 -18.43
CA LYS A 200 3.62 17.68 -19.06
C LYS A 200 2.65 16.61 -19.58
N GLU A 201 3.15 15.57 -20.23
CA GLU A 201 2.35 14.44 -20.73
C GLU A 201 1.68 13.67 -19.58
N ASN A 202 2.44 13.35 -18.53
CA ASN A 202 1.90 12.59 -17.41
C ASN A 202 0.90 13.40 -16.59
N LYS A 203 1.17 14.70 -16.33
CA LYS A 203 0.22 15.58 -15.63
C LYS A 203 -1.14 15.64 -16.34
N ASN A 204 -1.15 15.67 -17.67
CA ASN A 204 -2.37 15.67 -18.47
C ASN A 204 -3.11 14.32 -18.39
N SER A 205 -2.37 13.20 -18.42
CA SER A 205 -2.94 11.86 -18.24
C SER A 205 -3.56 11.68 -16.85
N PHE A 206 -2.98 12.27 -15.80
CA PHE A 206 -3.52 12.21 -14.44
C PHE A 206 -4.72 13.14 -14.21
N ASN A 207 -4.78 14.29 -14.89
CA ASN A 207 -5.92 15.20 -14.80
C ASN A 207 -7.19 14.68 -15.50
N LYS A 208 -7.03 13.80 -16.51
CA LYS A 208 -8.15 13.13 -17.20
C LYS A 208 -8.82 12.01 -16.40
N ILE A 209 -8.32 11.69 -15.21
CA ILE A 209 -8.88 10.64 -14.34
C ILE A 209 -10.09 11.16 -13.53
N ARG A 210 -10.44 12.44 -13.71
CA ARG A 210 -11.54 13.11 -13.02
C ARG A 210 -12.89 13.03 -13.74
N ASP A 211 -12.93 12.43 -14.93
CA ASP A 211 -14.14 12.21 -15.72
C ASP A 211 -14.44 10.71 -15.82
#